data_AF-A0A5B8XJK6-F1
#
_entry.id   AF-A0A5B8XJK6-F1
#
_cell.length_a   1.000
_cell.length_b   1.000
_cell.length_c   1.000
_cell.angle_alpha   90.00
_cell.angle_beta   90.00
_cell.angle_gamma   90.00
#
_symmetry.space_group_name_H-M   'P 1'
#
loop_
_entity.id
_entity.type
_entity.pdbx_description
1 polymer ?
#
loop_
_entity_poly.entity_id
_entity_poly.type
_entity_poly.pdbx_seq_one_letter_code
_entity_poly.pdbx_strand_id
1 'polypeptide(L)'
;MRDFFFNPERFKEAMSQLESGTQERPDVWRWVLIPKTELGITFQGDYTVEYSPETSRSSWRTLEGNMRSSGEVVVRERESGVEVEYNETLEVSLPVPKIMAKAFGPIVSREVRHGVGDFLDRAAQLLAT
;
A
#
# COMPACT_ATOMS: atom_id res chain seq x y z
N MET A 1 3.79 16.44 -7.20
CA MET A 1 2.67 15.47 -7.20
C MET A 1 3.00 14.18 -7.93
N ARG A 2 3.36 14.24 -9.21
CA ARG A 2 3.87 13.08 -9.96
C ARG A 2 5.07 12.41 -9.27
N ASP A 3 6.02 13.21 -8.79
CA ASP A 3 7.21 12.70 -8.10
C ASP A 3 6.90 11.85 -6.86
N PHE A 4 5.74 12.03 -6.22
CA PHE A 4 5.34 11.21 -5.08
C PHE A 4 4.86 9.83 -5.55
N PHE A 5 3.85 9.78 -6.41
CA PHE A 5 3.21 8.53 -6.86
C PHE A 5 4.09 7.65 -7.75
N PHE A 6 5.23 8.17 -8.21
CA PHE A 6 6.17 7.49 -9.10
C PHE A 6 7.50 7.20 -8.42
N ASN A 7 7.67 7.60 -7.16
CA ASN A 7 8.86 7.30 -6.37
C ASN A 7 8.44 6.55 -5.10
N PRO A 8 8.60 5.22 -5.07
CA PRO A 8 8.21 4.42 -3.92
C PRO A 8 8.95 4.82 -2.63
N GLU A 9 10.15 5.39 -2.72
CA GLU A 9 10.86 5.90 -1.54
C GLU A 9 10.03 6.91 -0.75
N ARG A 10 9.29 7.77 -1.46
CA ARG A 10 8.45 8.81 -0.86
C ARG A 10 7.21 8.24 -0.17
N PHE A 11 6.81 7.01 -0.49
CA PHE A 11 5.67 6.38 0.20
C PHE A 11 5.93 6.21 1.69
N LYS A 12 7.20 6.11 2.11
CA LYS A 12 7.59 6.10 3.53
C LYS A 12 7.11 7.34 4.28
N GLU A 13 6.99 8.48 3.60
CA GLU A 13 6.52 9.75 4.20
C GLU A 13 5.02 9.67 4.56
N ALA A 14 4.24 8.84 3.85
CA ALA A 14 2.79 8.75 3.99
C ALA A 14 2.29 7.43 4.60
N MET A 15 3.07 6.35 4.54
CA MET A 15 2.69 5.06 5.12
C MET A 15 2.90 5.04 6.64
N SER A 16 1.88 5.46 7.40
CA SER A 16 1.91 5.46 8.88
C SER A 16 2.06 4.07 9.50
N GLN A 17 1.70 3.02 8.76
CA GLN A 17 1.75 1.63 9.20
C GLN A 17 3.06 0.94 8.82
N LEU A 18 4.05 1.69 8.33
CA LEU A 18 5.32 1.13 7.89
C LEU A 18 6.29 0.97 9.07
N GLU A 19 6.84 -0.23 9.23
CA GLU A 19 7.95 -0.50 10.12
C GLU A 19 9.29 -0.29 9.41
N SER A 20 9.44 -0.83 8.20
CA SER A 20 10.61 -0.57 7.37
C SER A 20 10.31 -0.68 5.87
N GLY A 21 11.01 0.12 5.07
CA GLY A 21 10.97 0.08 3.61
C GLY A 21 12.38 0.04 3.05
N THR A 22 12.75 -1.06 2.41
CA THR A 22 14.10 -1.30 1.90
C THR A 22 14.06 -1.41 0.38
N GLN A 23 14.88 -0.61 -0.29
CA GLN A 23 15.07 -0.75 -1.72
C GLN A 23 16.01 -1.94 -1.98
N GLU A 24 15.52 -2.96 -2.68
CA GLU A 24 16.34 -4.13 -3.02
C GLU A 24 17.02 -3.95 -4.37
N ARG A 25 16.32 -3.32 -5.32
CA ARG A 25 16.79 -3.00 -6.68
C ARG A 25 16.09 -1.72 -7.18
N PRO A 26 16.51 -1.13 -8.31
CA PRO A 26 15.69 -0.13 -8.99
C PRO A 26 14.26 -0.65 -9.15
N ASP A 27 13.29 0.17 -8.76
CA ASP A 27 11.85 -0.15 -8.79
C ASP A 27 11.37 -1.35 -7.95
N VAL A 28 12.24 -1.98 -7.16
CA VAL A 28 11.85 -3.10 -6.28
C VAL A 28 12.08 -2.75 -4.83
N TRP A 29 11.00 -2.86 -4.05
CA TRP A 29 10.97 -2.48 -2.65
C TRP A 29 10.38 -3.59 -1.80
N ARG A 30 11.05 -3.87 -0.68
CA ARG A 30 10.50 -4.67 0.41
C ARG A 30 9.87 -3.77 1.45
N TRP A 31 8.61 -4.04 1.76
CA TRP A 31 7.82 -3.35 2.75
C TRP A 31 7.54 -4.27 3.93
N VAL A 32 7.88 -3.80 5.12
CA VAL A 32 7.51 -4.44 6.38
C VAL A 32 6.58 -3.50 7.12
N LEU A 33 5.35 -3.95 7.38
CA LEU A 33 4.34 -3.20 8.13
C LEU A 33 4.49 -3.45 9.62
N ILE A 34 4.06 -2.49 10.43
CA ILE A 34 3.97 -2.64 11.89
C ILE A 34 3.05 -3.84 12.21
N PRO A 35 3.45 -4.76 13.10
CA PRO A 35 2.63 -5.90 13.47
C PRO A 35 1.32 -5.43 14.11
N LYS A 36 0.21 -6.01 13.68
CA LYS A 36 -1.12 -5.80 14.27
C LYS A 36 -1.60 -7.07 14.95
N THR A 37 -2.16 -6.93 16.14
CA THR A 37 -2.77 -8.03 16.89
C THR A 37 -4.25 -7.75 17.08
N GLU A 38 -5.08 -8.69 16.66
CA GLU A 38 -6.53 -8.60 16.81
C GLU A 38 -7.09 -9.98 17.15
N LEU A 39 -8.00 -10.07 18.14
CA LEU A 39 -8.58 -11.33 18.60
C LEU A 39 -7.55 -12.46 18.87
N GLY A 40 -6.38 -12.10 19.40
CA GLY A 40 -5.30 -13.05 19.74
C GLY A 40 -4.47 -13.53 18.54
N ILE A 41 -4.64 -12.93 17.36
CA ILE A 41 -3.88 -13.27 16.15
C ILE A 41 -3.02 -12.07 15.79
N THR A 42 -1.72 -12.30 15.64
CA THR A 42 -0.75 -11.29 15.18
C THR A 42 -0.44 -11.50 13.70
N PHE A 43 -0.49 -10.42 12.93
CA PHE A 43 -0.08 -10.40 11.53
C PHE A 43 0.87 -9.23 11.28
N GLN A 44 1.92 -9.48 10.50
CA GLN A 44 2.88 -8.49 10.06
C GLN A 44 3.01 -8.65 8.55
N GLY A 45 2.62 -7.62 7.78
CA GLY A 45 2.80 -7.65 6.33
C GLY A 45 4.29 -7.51 6.00
N ASP A 46 4.85 -8.49 5.30
CA ASP A 46 6.22 -8.49 4.80
C ASP A 46 6.19 -8.96 3.35
N TYR A 47 6.38 -8.02 2.43
CA TYR A 47 6.19 -8.26 1.01
C TYR A 47 7.09 -7.39 0.14
N THR A 48 7.57 -7.98 -0.95
CA THR A 48 8.40 -7.33 -1.96
C THR A 48 7.54 -7.00 -3.18
N VAL A 49 7.64 -5.77 -3.63
CA VAL A 49 6.83 -5.19 -4.71
C VAL A 49 7.75 -4.63 -5.79
N GLU A 50 7.40 -4.91 -7.05
CA GLU A 50 7.98 -4.29 -8.23
C GLU A 50 7.04 -3.20 -8.74
N TYR A 51 7.60 -2.01 -8.95
CA TYR A 51 6.92 -0.85 -9.53
C TYR A 51 7.28 -0.70 -11.01
N SER A 52 6.37 -0.12 -11.77
CA SER A 52 6.55 0.13 -13.20
C SER A 52 6.04 1.53 -13.52
N PRO A 53 6.87 2.57 -13.32
CA PRO A 53 6.50 3.94 -13.63
C PRO A 53 6.51 4.18 -15.14
N GLU A 54 5.46 4.82 -15.64
CA GLU A 54 5.33 5.29 -17.01
C GLU A 54 5.21 6.83 -17.04
N THR A 55 4.62 7.41 -18.10
CA THR A 55 4.49 8.87 -18.22
C THR A 55 3.35 9.42 -17.35
N SER A 56 2.18 8.78 -17.36
CA SER A 56 0.99 9.27 -16.62
C SER A 56 0.42 8.24 -15.66
N ARG A 57 1.11 7.11 -15.51
CA ARG A 57 0.68 5.95 -14.75
C ARG A 57 1.88 5.34 -14.03
N SER A 58 1.66 4.79 -12.85
CA SER A 58 2.60 3.89 -12.18
C SER A 58 1.82 2.67 -11.72
N SER A 59 2.24 1.48 -12.12
CA SER A 59 1.62 0.23 -11.67
C SER A 59 2.58 -0.56 -10.77
N TRP A 60 2.05 -1.47 -9.98
CA TRP A 60 2.87 -2.34 -9.15
C TRP A 60 2.28 -3.73 -8.97
N ARG A 61 3.15 -4.67 -8.59
CA ARG A 61 2.79 -6.06 -8.27
C ARG A 61 3.74 -6.67 -7.26
N THR A 62 3.22 -7.52 -6.39
CA THR A 62 4.04 -8.33 -5.48
C THR A 62 4.86 -9.36 -6.24
N LEU A 63 6.14 -9.45 -5.89
CA LEU A 63 7.04 -10.52 -6.29
C LEU A 63 6.98 -11.69 -5.31
N GLU A 64 7.08 -11.40 -4.01
CA GLU A 64 7.08 -12.40 -2.93
C GLU A 64 6.64 -11.80 -1.58
N GLY A 65 6.42 -12.65 -0.59
CA GLY A 65 6.01 -12.26 0.76
C GLY A 65 4.74 -12.96 1.25
N ASN A 66 4.28 -12.54 2.42
CA ASN A 66 3.07 -13.08 3.06
C ASN A 66 1.78 -12.28 2.75
N MET A 67 1.91 -11.23 1.96
CA MET A 67 0.85 -10.35 1.49
C MET A 67 1.05 -10.11 -0.01
N ARG A 68 -0.04 -10.11 -0.79
CA ARG A 68 -0.01 -9.70 -2.19
C ARG A 68 -0.65 -8.33 -2.33
N SER A 69 0.03 -7.44 -3.02
CA SER A 69 -0.43 -6.13 -3.43
C SER A 69 -0.21 -6.00 -4.93
N SER A 70 -1.22 -5.51 -5.62
CA SER A 70 -1.11 -5.12 -7.02
C SER A 70 -2.05 -3.96 -7.27
N GLY A 71 -1.66 -3.04 -8.13
CA GLY A 71 -2.46 -1.86 -8.35
C GLY A 71 -1.84 -0.91 -9.34
N GLU A 72 -2.49 0.23 -9.45
CA GLU A 72 -2.03 1.34 -10.26
C GLU A 72 -2.46 2.68 -9.69
N VAL A 73 -1.70 3.70 -10.08
CA VAL A 73 -2.06 5.09 -9.90
C VAL A 73 -1.93 5.80 -11.23
N VAL A 74 -2.98 6.56 -11.60
CA VAL A 74 -3.01 7.40 -12.79
C VAL A 74 -3.10 8.85 -12.34
N VAL A 75 -2.19 9.68 -12.82
CA VAL A 75 -2.12 11.11 -12.48
C VAL A 75 -2.41 11.92 -13.74
N ARG A 76 -3.42 12.78 -13.68
CA ARG A 76 -3.87 13.61 -14.80
C ARG A 76 -3.87 15.08 -14.38
N GLU A 77 -3.17 15.91 -15.14
CA GLU A 77 -3.24 17.37 -14.97
C GLU A 77 -4.59 17.89 -15.48
N ARG A 78 -5.15 18.87 -14.77
CA ARG A 78 -6.43 19.53 -15.04
C ARG A 78 -6.25 21.05 -14.89
N GLU A 79 -7.13 21.83 -15.50
CA GLU A 79 -7.10 23.31 -15.38
C GLU A 79 -7.20 23.78 -13.92
N SER A 80 -7.93 23.04 -13.08
CA SER A 80 -8.16 23.35 -11.66
C SER A 80 -7.27 22.56 -10.70
N GLY A 81 -6.24 21.85 -11.17
CA GLY A 81 -5.33 21.08 -10.33
C GLY A 81 -4.95 19.73 -10.93
N VAL A 82 -4.86 18.70 -10.09
CA VAL A 82 -4.45 17.36 -10.50
C VAL A 82 -5.49 16.36 -10.02
N GLU A 83 -5.86 15.45 -10.91
CA GLU A 83 -6.72 14.31 -10.62
C GLU A 83 -5.83 13.07 -10.43
N VAL A 84 -6.05 12.35 -9.33
CA VAL A 84 -5.34 11.11 -9.01
C VAL A 84 -6.38 9.99 -8.89
N GLU A 85 -6.23 8.98 -9.74
CA GLU A 85 -7.02 7.76 -9.69
C GLU A 85 -6.13 6.65 -9.13
N TYR A 86 -6.47 6.14 -7.95
CA TYR A 86 -5.71 5.09 -7.26
C TYR A 86 -6.56 3.83 -7.15
N ASN A 87 -6.01 2.71 -7.61
CA ASN A 87 -6.63 1.40 -7.51
C ASN A 87 -5.63 0.39 -6.96
N GLU A 88 -6.03 -0.37 -5.94
CA GLU A 88 -5.21 -1.41 -5.35
C GLU A 88 -6.06 -2.63 -4.99
N THR A 89 -5.50 -3.80 -5.28
CA THR A 89 -5.97 -5.10 -4.78
C THR A 89 -4.96 -5.64 -3.78
N LEU A 90 -5.45 -5.96 -2.59
CA LEU A 90 -4.68 -6.53 -1.50
C LEU A 90 -5.22 -7.90 -1.13
N GLU A 91 -4.34 -8.90 -1.09
CA GLU A 91 -4.63 -10.24 -0.59
C GLU A 91 -3.75 -10.55 0.61
N VAL A 92 -4.39 -10.85 1.74
CA VAL A 92 -3.71 -11.15 2.99
C VAL A 92 -3.96 -12.60 3.38
N SER A 93 -2.88 -13.37 3.50
CA SER A 93 -2.95 -14.75 3.98
C SER A 93 -2.74 -14.78 5.50
N LEU A 94 -3.84 -14.74 6.25
CA LEU A 94 -3.75 -14.81 7.71
C LEU A 94 -3.61 -16.25 8.21
N PRO A 95 -2.79 -16.49 9.25
CA PRO A 95 -2.66 -17.80 9.88
C PRO A 95 -3.85 -18.09 10.82
N VAL A 96 -5.08 -18.00 10.30
CA VAL A 96 -6.31 -18.24 11.07
C VAL A 96 -6.90 -19.62 10.77
N PRO A 97 -7.46 -20.32 11.77
CA PRO A 97 -8.29 -21.49 11.51
C PRO A 97 -9.46 -21.14 10.56
N LYS A 98 -9.80 -22.02 9.62
CA LYS A 98 -10.88 -21.78 8.63
C LYS A 98 -12.22 -21.38 9.26
N ILE A 99 -12.52 -21.91 10.45
CA ILE A 99 -13.74 -21.57 11.19
C ILE A 99 -13.79 -20.09 11.60
N MET A 100 -12.63 -19.49 11.87
CA MET A 100 -12.52 -18.09 12.27
C MET A 100 -12.43 -17.14 11.06
N ALA A 101 -12.05 -17.62 9.88
CA ALA A 101 -11.85 -16.78 8.68
C ALA A 101 -13.05 -15.87 8.36
N LYS A 102 -14.29 -16.34 8.56
CA LYS A 102 -15.50 -15.53 8.34
C LYS A 102 -15.65 -14.37 9.32
N ALA A 103 -15.18 -14.51 10.55
CA ALA A 103 -15.22 -13.45 11.56
C ALA A 103 -14.13 -12.40 11.32
N PHE A 104 -12.94 -12.84 10.86
CA PHE A 104 -11.80 -11.95 10.61
C PHE A 104 -11.91 -11.16 9.31
N GLY A 105 -12.52 -11.71 8.26
CA GLY A 105 -12.60 -11.06 6.94
C GLY A 105 -13.05 -9.59 6.98
N PRO A 106 -14.18 -9.25 7.67
CA PRO A 106 -14.63 -7.86 7.81
C PRO A 106 -13.66 -6.95 8.57
N ILE A 107 -13.01 -7.48 9.61
CA ILE A 107 -12.05 -6.73 10.43
C ILE A 107 -10.84 -6.34 9.57
N VAL A 108 -10.26 -7.33 8.89
CA VAL A 108 -9.10 -7.13 8.00
C VAL A 108 -9.44 -6.17 6.88
N SER A 109 -10.63 -6.34 6.27
CA SER A 109 -11.10 -5.44 5.22
C SER A 109 -11.23 -4.00 5.71
N ARG A 110 -11.70 -3.79 6.95
CA ARG A 110 -11.78 -2.45 7.56
C ARG A 110 -10.40 -1.86 7.79
N GLU A 111 -9.47 -2.63 8.34
CA GLU A 111 -8.10 -2.19 8.61
C GLU A 111 -7.33 -1.85 7.34
N VAL A 112 -7.51 -2.65 6.28
CA VAL A 112 -6.94 -2.38 4.96
C VAL A 112 -7.50 -1.07 4.40
N ARG A 113 -8.82 -0.88 4.42
CA ARG A 113 -9.43 0.38 3.94
C ARG A 113 -8.95 1.59 4.74
N HIS A 114 -8.82 1.44 6.06
CA HIS A 114 -8.30 2.51 6.91
C HIS A 114 -6.83 2.83 6.57
N GLY A 115 -5.98 1.80 6.41
CA GLY A 115 -4.57 2.00 6.03
C GLY A 115 -4.40 2.68 4.67
N VAL A 116 -5.17 2.27 3.66
CA VAL A 116 -5.17 2.90 2.33
C VAL A 116 -5.71 4.34 2.40
N GLY A 117 -6.79 4.57 3.13
CA GLY A 117 -7.35 5.91 3.34
C GLY A 117 -6.34 6.86 4.00
N ASP A 118 -5.73 6.43 5.10
CA ASP A 118 -4.72 7.21 5.82
C ASP A 118 -3.51 7.53 4.94
N PHE A 119 -3.07 6.59 4.10
CA PHE A 119 -1.99 6.81 3.14
C PHE A 119 -2.36 7.90 2.13
N LEU A 120 -3.55 7.83 1.55
CA LEU A 120 -4.02 8.81 0.57
C LEU A 120 -4.23 10.19 1.18
N ASP A 121 -4.77 10.28 2.39
CA ASP A 121 -4.94 11.53 3.13
C ASP A 121 -3.59 12.20 3.44
N ARG A 122 -2.60 11.41 3.87
CA ARG A 122 -1.24 11.91 4.12
C ARG A 122 -0.53 12.33 2.85
N ALA A 123 -0.68 11.55 1.77
CA ALA A 123 -0.17 11.94 0.46
C ALA A 123 -0.76 13.28 0.03
N ALA A 124 -2.07 13.47 0.17
CA ALA A 124 -2.73 14.74 -0.15
C ALA A 124 -2.18 15.90 0.68
N GLN A 125 -1.95 15.72 1.98
CA GLN A 125 -1.36 16.75 2.86
C GLN A 125 0.07 17.12 2.43
N LEU A 126 0.92 16.13 2.18
CA LEU A 126 2.30 16.34 1.72
C LEU A 126 2.38 17.04 0.37
N LEU A 127 1.35 16.88 -0.46
CA LEU A 127 1.28 17.44 -1.81
C LEU A 127 0.60 18.81 -1.86
N ALA A 128 -0.09 19.21 -0.79
CA ALA A 128 -0.69 20.53 -0.62
C ALA A 128 0.29 21.56 -0.01
N THR A 129 1.49 21.11 0.37
CA THR A 129 2.57 21.93 0.93
C THR A 129 3.57 22.30 -0.16
#